data_AF-A0A0F9AXT1-F1
#
_entry.id   AF-A0A0F9AXT1-F1
#
_cell.length_a   1.000
_cell.length_b   1.000
_cell.length_c   1.000
_cell.angle_alpha   90.00
_cell.angle_beta   90.00
_cell.angle_gamma   90.00
#
_symmetry.space_group_name_H-M   'P 1'
#
loop_
_entity.id
_entity.type
_entity.pdbx_description
1 polymer ?
#
loop_
_entity_poly.entity_id
_entity_poly.type
_entity_poly.pdbx_seq_one_letter_code
_entity_poly.pdbx_strand_id
1 'polypeptide(L)'
;PTEADDTNVDGSSVLPGRRGFKTPAGHVIEIDDNEDTKGIRVSTPIGKKINLDDKNDKIEIEDQSGVVIEIDAAAGTVVVKHTSEVEVEAPSIKLGAAASDALMRDVIIPKLDLHSHTILSGSSAGETSTMAASGTNPTTLVGDETVKVTGE
;
A
#
# COMPACT_ATOMS: atom_id res chain seq x y z
N PRO A 1 -43.78 24.91 16.31
CA PRO A 1 -42.55 24.47 15.61
C PRO A 1 -42.17 25.52 14.57
N THR A 2 -41.36 26.47 15.01
CA THR A 2 -40.76 27.48 14.13
C THR A 2 -39.83 26.74 13.19
N GLU A 3 -40.18 26.68 11.90
CA GLU A 3 -39.25 26.23 10.87
C GLU A 3 -38.01 27.13 10.96
N ALA A 4 -36.87 26.53 11.27
CA ALA A 4 -35.61 27.21 11.13
C ALA A 4 -35.42 27.45 9.64
N ASP A 5 -35.61 28.70 9.24
CA ASP A 5 -35.14 29.23 7.97
C ASP A 5 -33.61 29.05 7.94
N ASP A 6 -33.18 27.93 7.37
CA ASP A 6 -31.79 27.51 7.21
C ASP A 6 -31.15 28.31 6.05
N THR A 7 -31.31 29.64 6.10
CA THR A 7 -30.74 30.57 5.14
C THR A 7 -29.23 30.68 5.38
N ASN A 8 -28.53 29.74 4.74
CA ASN A 8 -27.61 30.10 3.67
C ASN A 8 -26.51 31.08 4.11
N VAL A 9 -25.51 30.57 4.84
CA VAL A 9 -24.22 31.25 5.01
C VAL A 9 -23.37 30.97 3.77
N ASP A 10 -23.59 31.82 2.78
CA ASP A 10 -22.60 32.46 1.91
C ASP A 10 -21.33 31.64 1.61
N GLY A 11 -21.45 30.67 0.72
CA GLY A 11 -21.34 30.94 -0.72
C GLY A 11 -20.17 31.81 -1.23
N SER A 12 -19.23 32.27 -0.40
CA SER A 12 -18.08 33.06 -0.85
C SER A 12 -17.00 32.15 -1.44
N SER A 13 -17.39 31.39 -2.46
CA SER A 13 -16.45 31.07 -3.50
C SER A 13 -16.47 32.23 -4.48
N VAL A 14 -15.50 33.13 -4.33
CA VAL A 14 -15.28 34.27 -5.24
C VAL A 14 -14.74 33.81 -6.60
N LEU A 15 -14.53 32.50 -6.80
CA LEU A 15 -14.04 31.92 -8.03
C LEU A 15 -15.13 31.08 -8.71
N PRO A 16 -15.38 31.29 -10.03
CA PRO A 16 -16.24 30.39 -10.78
C PRO A 16 -15.71 28.95 -10.64
N GLY A 17 -16.62 27.99 -10.46
CA GLY A 17 -16.26 26.57 -10.37
C GLY A 17 -15.89 26.07 -8.97
N ARG A 18 -15.90 26.90 -7.92
CA ARG A 18 -15.74 26.41 -6.54
C ARG A 18 -17.02 26.65 -5.75
N ARG A 19 -17.39 25.70 -4.89
CA ARG A 19 -18.50 25.83 -3.93
C ARG A 19 -18.09 25.13 -2.65
N GLY A 20 -18.55 25.61 -1.51
CA GLY A 20 -18.26 24.93 -0.26
C GLY A 20 -19.11 25.44 0.86
N PHE A 21 -19.04 24.72 1.98
CA PHE A 21 -19.64 25.13 3.22
C PHE A 21 -18.61 25.04 4.33
N LYS A 22 -18.67 26.01 5.25
CA LYS A 22 -17.83 26.05 6.44
C LYS A 22 -18.70 26.16 7.68
N THR A 23 -18.49 25.27 8.64
CA THR A 23 -19.19 25.35 9.93
C THR A 23 -18.58 26.43 10.82
N PRO A 24 -19.30 26.96 11.83
CA PRO A 24 -18.71 27.88 12.81
C PRO A 24 -17.52 27.29 13.56
N ALA A 25 -17.50 25.96 13.74
CA ALA A 25 -16.38 25.24 14.33
C ALA A 25 -15.16 25.13 13.38
N GLY A 26 -15.31 25.50 12.11
CA GLY A 26 -14.23 25.54 11.12
C GLY A 26 -14.06 24.26 10.29
N HIS A 27 -15.01 23.32 10.32
CA HIS A 27 -15.04 22.23 9.35
C HIS A 27 -15.36 22.77 7.96
N VAL A 28 -14.72 22.25 6.93
CA VAL A 28 -14.91 22.71 5.55
C VAL A 28 -15.22 21.52 4.66
N ILE A 29 -16.22 21.66 3.79
CA ILE A 29 -16.37 20.85 2.60
C ILE A 29 -16.29 21.77 1.38
N GLU A 30 -15.43 21.43 0.44
CA GLU A 30 -15.23 22.14 -0.83
C GLU A 30 -15.51 21.18 -1.99
N ILE A 31 -16.26 21.66 -2.97
CA ILE A 31 -16.47 21.05 -4.28
C ILE A 31 -15.81 21.99 -5.29
N ASP A 32 -14.94 21.43 -6.10
CA ASP A 32 -14.14 22.17 -7.07
C ASP A 32 -14.36 21.55 -8.45
N ASP A 33 -14.95 22.32 -9.36
CA ASP A 33 -15.22 21.99 -10.75
C ASP A 33 -14.13 22.57 -11.68
N ASN A 34 -13.07 23.19 -11.16
CA ASN A 34 -11.96 23.64 -11.99
C ASN A 34 -11.17 22.43 -12.50
N GLU A 35 -10.92 22.37 -13.81
CA GLU A 35 -10.19 21.26 -14.46
C GLU A 35 -8.88 20.89 -13.76
N ASP A 36 -8.16 21.89 -13.24
CA ASP A 36 -6.86 21.67 -12.61
C ASP A 36 -6.90 21.16 -11.18
N THR A 37 -8.03 21.30 -10.51
CA THR A 37 -8.20 20.99 -9.08
C THR A 37 -9.53 20.29 -8.82
N LYS A 38 -10.06 19.62 -9.84
CA LYS A 38 -11.39 19.02 -9.83
C LYS A 38 -11.54 17.98 -8.74
N GLY A 39 -12.59 18.07 -7.93
CA GLY A 39 -12.82 17.11 -6.87
C GLY A 39 -13.60 17.63 -5.67
N ILE A 40 -13.54 16.86 -4.59
CA ILE A 40 -14.21 17.16 -3.32
C ILE A 40 -13.21 17.05 -2.18
N ARG A 41 -13.18 18.07 -1.31
CA ARG A 41 -12.30 18.12 -0.14
C ARG A 41 -13.10 18.30 1.12
N VAL A 42 -12.86 17.44 2.11
CA VAL A 42 -13.35 17.60 3.47
C VAL A 42 -12.15 17.86 4.36
N SER A 43 -12.21 18.90 5.19
CA SER A 43 -11.16 19.17 6.17
C SER A 43 -11.71 19.59 7.52
N THR A 44 -10.96 19.28 8.55
CA THR A 44 -11.26 19.69 9.93
C THR A 44 -10.21 20.68 10.44
N PRO A 45 -10.55 21.54 11.42
CA PRO A 45 -9.59 22.46 12.02
C PRO A 45 -8.35 21.79 12.62
N ILE A 46 -8.49 20.53 13.04
CA ILE A 46 -7.41 19.74 13.61
C ILE A 46 -6.58 19.00 12.55
N GLY A 47 -6.82 19.25 11.26
CA GLY A 47 -5.95 18.76 10.18
C GLY A 47 -6.31 17.40 9.58
N LYS A 48 -7.40 16.75 10.01
CA LYS A 48 -7.94 15.56 9.30
C LYS A 48 -8.50 15.97 7.94
N LYS A 49 -8.27 15.16 6.90
CA LYS A 49 -8.70 15.45 5.53
C LYS A 49 -9.25 14.21 4.82
N ILE A 50 -10.18 14.46 3.89
CA ILE A 50 -10.58 13.53 2.83
C ILE A 50 -10.48 14.31 1.52
N ASN A 51 -9.82 13.74 0.51
CA ASN A 51 -9.65 14.35 -0.81
C ASN A 51 -10.08 13.33 -1.88
N LEU A 52 -11.10 13.69 -2.66
CA LEU A 52 -11.49 13.01 -3.89
C LEU A 52 -10.94 13.88 -5.02
N ASP A 53 -9.93 13.37 -5.73
CA ASP A 53 -9.22 14.07 -6.79
C ASP A 53 -9.56 13.45 -8.14
N ASP A 54 -10.55 14.04 -8.81
CA ASP A 54 -11.04 13.58 -10.11
C ASP A 54 -10.00 13.83 -11.23
N LYS A 55 -9.04 14.74 -11.02
CA LYS A 55 -8.00 15.02 -12.02
C LYS A 55 -6.96 13.92 -12.05
N ASN A 56 -6.59 13.41 -10.88
CA ASN A 56 -5.55 12.40 -10.74
C ASN A 56 -6.11 10.98 -10.51
N ASP A 57 -7.42 10.79 -10.58
CA ASP A 57 -8.12 9.53 -10.28
C ASP A 57 -7.72 8.94 -8.90
N LYS A 58 -7.65 9.83 -7.88
CA LYS A 58 -7.17 9.50 -6.53
C LYS A 58 -8.22 9.76 -5.46
N ILE A 59 -8.22 8.92 -4.42
CA ILE A 59 -8.93 9.15 -3.16
C ILE A 59 -7.93 9.06 -2.03
N GLU A 60 -7.88 10.07 -1.16
CA GLU A 60 -6.98 10.12 -0.01
C GLU A 60 -7.75 10.42 1.27
N ILE A 61 -7.41 9.71 2.34
CA ILE A 61 -7.82 9.99 3.71
C ILE A 61 -6.56 10.19 4.54
N GLU A 62 -6.42 11.35 5.17
CA GLU A 62 -5.27 11.72 5.98
C GLU A 62 -5.72 12.09 7.40
N ASP A 63 -5.10 11.48 8.41
CA ASP A 63 -5.20 11.94 9.79
C ASP A 63 -4.08 12.94 10.13
N GLN A 64 -4.31 13.79 11.12
CA GLN A 64 -3.33 14.75 11.64
C GLN A 64 -2.01 14.10 12.11
N SER A 65 -2.04 12.80 12.41
CA SER A 65 -0.88 12.00 12.84
C SER A 65 -0.04 11.46 11.67
N GLY A 66 -0.45 11.70 10.42
CA GLY A 66 0.23 11.20 9.22
C GLY A 66 -0.18 9.79 8.79
N VAL A 67 -1.25 9.23 9.37
CA VAL A 67 -1.90 8.03 8.81
C VAL A 67 -2.50 8.42 7.46
N VAL A 68 -2.16 7.68 6.40
CA VAL A 68 -2.68 7.92 5.04
C VAL A 68 -3.27 6.63 4.48
N ILE A 69 -4.48 6.74 3.93
CA ILE A 69 -5.09 5.73 3.07
C ILE A 69 -5.26 6.37 1.70
N GLU A 70 -4.61 5.81 0.69
CA GLU A 70 -4.61 6.31 -0.68
C GLU A 70 -5.12 5.22 -1.62
N ILE A 71 -6.11 5.54 -2.46
CA ILE A 71 -6.54 4.73 -3.59
C ILE A 71 -6.15 5.52 -4.83
N ASP A 72 -5.29 4.95 -5.67
CA ASP A 72 -4.84 5.54 -6.92
C ASP A 72 -5.28 4.59 -8.05
N ALA A 73 -6.39 4.95 -8.70
CA ALA A 73 -6.96 4.12 -9.75
C ALA A 73 -6.11 4.15 -11.03
N ALA A 74 -5.44 5.27 -11.31
CA ALA A 74 -4.52 5.41 -12.44
C ALA A 74 -3.31 4.47 -12.31
N ALA A 75 -2.75 4.35 -11.10
CA ALA A 75 -1.68 3.40 -10.79
C ALA A 75 -2.20 1.98 -10.50
N GLY A 76 -3.50 1.81 -10.26
CA GLY A 76 -4.11 0.54 -9.85
C GLY A 76 -3.67 0.09 -8.46
N THR A 77 -3.45 1.03 -7.53
CA THR A 77 -2.91 0.72 -6.19
C THR A 77 -3.82 1.20 -5.07
N VAL A 78 -3.73 0.51 -3.93
CA VAL A 78 -4.25 0.96 -2.64
C VAL A 78 -3.09 0.92 -1.66
N VAL A 79 -2.82 2.04 -0.99
CA VAL A 79 -1.71 2.17 -0.05
C VAL A 79 -2.23 2.61 1.31
N VAL A 80 -1.85 1.87 2.35
CA VAL A 80 -2.09 2.23 3.75
C VAL A 80 -0.72 2.51 4.38
N LYS A 81 -0.50 3.75 4.82
CA LYS A 81 0.77 4.21 5.39
C LYS A 81 0.56 4.63 6.83
N HIS A 82 1.46 4.15 7.70
CA HIS A 82 1.59 4.61 9.06
C HIS A 82 3.05 4.43 9.51
N THR A 83 3.52 5.25 10.45
CA THR A 83 4.94 5.21 10.88
C THR A 83 5.26 4.11 11.87
N SER A 84 4.24 3.56 12.55
CA SER A 84 4.44 2.58 13.62
C SER A 84 4.04 1.17 13.19
N GLU A 85 2.74 0.94 13.06
CA GLU A 85 2.17 -0.37 12.76
C GLU A 85 0.91 -0.24 11.91
N VAL A 86 0.67 -1.24 11.06
CA VAL A 86 -0.59 -1.48 10.36
C VAL A 86 -1.05 -2.89 10.73
N GLU A 87 -2.15 -2.99 11.48
CA GLU A 87 -2.76 -4.26 11.86
C GLU A 87 -3.92 -4.59 10.90
N VAL A 88 -3.96 -5.83 10.41
CA VAL A 88 -5.05 -6.33 9.55
C VAL A 88 -5.62 -7.59 10.18
N GLU A 89 -6.81 -7.47 10.76
CA GLU A 89 -7.52 -8.59 11.38
C GLU A 89 -8.57 -9.16 10.42
N ALA A 90 -8.39 -10.42 10.03
CA ALA A 90 -9.36 -11.18 9.23
C ALA A 90 -9.15 -12.70 9.42
N PRO A 91 -10.20 -13.54 9.30
CA PRO A 91 -10.04 -15.00 9.32
C PRO A 91 -9.11 -15.55 8.23
N SER A 92 -9.02 -14.84 7.10
CA SER A 92 -8.11 -15.17 6.01
C SER A 92 -7.76 -13.93 5.20
N ILE A 93 -6.49 -13.77 4.82
CA ILE A 93 -6.02 -12.75 3.88
C ILE A 93 -5.54 -13.47 2.62
N LYS A 94 -6.16 -13.16 1.47
CA LYS A 94 -5.73 -13.69 0.17
C LYS A 94 -4.72 -12.74 -0.45
N LEU A 95 -3.54 -13.26 -0.76
CA LEU A 95 -2.51 -12.52 -1.48
C LEU A 95 -2.51 -12.96 -2.95
N GLY A 96 -2.25 -12.02 -3.86
CA GLY A 96 -2.00 -12.34 -5.26
C GLY A 96 -0.67 -13.09 -5.42
N ALA A 97 -0.50 -13.82 -6.53
CA ALA A 97 0.65 -14.69 -6.76
C ALA A 97 2.01 -13.99 -6.54
N ALA A 98 2.16 -12.77 -7.07
CA ALA A 98 3.38 -11.98 -6.89
C ALA A 98 3.65 -11.60 -5.43
N ALA A 99 2.61 -11.25 -4.66
CA ALA A 99 2.74 -10.88 -3.26
C ALA A 99 3.06 -12.11 -2.38
N SER A 100 2.46 -13.27 -2.67
CA SER A 100 2.78 -14.51 -1.95
C SER A 100 4.21 -14.98 -2.22
N ASP A 101 4.71 -14.85 -3.45
CA ASP A 101 6.10 -15.20 -3.80
C ASP A 101 7.11 -14.29 -3.08
N ALA A 102 6.87 -12.98 -3.11
CA ALA A 102 7.69 -12.00 -2.39
C ALA A 102 7.72 -12.29 -0.87
N LEU A 103 6.57 -12.61 -0.26
CA LEU A 103 6.51 -12.97 1.16
C LEU A 103 7.36 -14.21 1.48
N MET A 104 7.29 -15.24 0.64
CA MET A 104 8.09 -16.46 0.83
C MET A 104 9.59 -16.17 0.70
N ARG A 105 9.99 -15.49 -0.37
CA ARG A 105 11.40 -15.23 -0.69
C ARG A 105 12.06 -14.24 0.27
N ASP A 106 11.36 -13.16 0.61
CA ASP A 106 11.99 -12.01 1.28
C ASP A 106 11.81 -12.07 2.81
N VAL A 107 10.81 -12.81 3.31
CA VAL A 107 10.50 -12.87 4.74
C VAL A 107 10.63 -14.27 5.32
N ILE A 108 10.01 -15.28 4.70
CA ILE A 108 9.87 -16.61 5.32
C ILE A 108 11.15 -17.44 5.16
N ILE A 109 11.66 -17.61 3.93
CA ILE A 109 12.84 -18.43 3.66
C ILE A 109 14.08 -17.94 4.44
N PRO A 110 14.41 -16.64 4.47
CA PRO A 110 15.57 -16.17 5.23
C PRO A 110 15.46 -16.45 6.74
N LYS A 111 14.24 -16.41 7.30
CA LYS A 111 13.99 -16.76 8.70
C LYS A 111 14.15 -18.25 8.96
N LEU A 112 13.83 -19.11 8.00
CA LEU A 112 14.06 -20.54 8.08
C LEU A 112 15.55 -20.89 7.91
N ASP A 113 16.26 -20.25 6.99
CA ASP A 113 17.70 -20.50 6.77
C ASP A 113 18.54 -20.13 8.00
N LEU A 114 18.09 -19.14 8.78
CA LEU A 114 18.72 -18.78 10.05
C LEU A 114 18.35 -19.71 11.21
N HIS A 115 17.39 -20.63 11.02
CA HIS A 115 17.00 -21.54 12.08
C HIS A 115 18.09 -22.59 12.30
N SER A 116 18.43 -22.86 13.56
CA SER A 116 19.34 -23.94 13.92
C SER A 116 18.79 -24.71 15.11
N HIS A 117 19.09 -26.01 15.16
CA HIS A 117 18.76 -26.86 16.29
C HIS A 117 20.04 -27.17 17.07
N THR A 118 20.02 -26.93 18.37
CA THR A 118 21.05 -27.49 19.25
C THR A 118 20.72 -28.95 19.46
N ILE A 119 21.46 -29.84 18.79
CA ILE A 119 21.36 -31.28 19.05
C ILE A 119 22.08 -31.55 20.36
N LEU A 120 21.32 -31.81 21.43
CA LEU A 120 21.89 -32.25 22.70
C LEU A 120 22.46 -33.66 22.50
N SER A 121 23.79 -33.78 22.41
CA SER A 121 24.48 -35.07 22.31
C SER A 121 24.18 -35.94 23.53
N GLY A 122 23.16 -36.78 23.41
CA GLY A 122 22.74 -37.67 24.49
C GLY A 122 22.08 -38.99 24.06
N SER A 123 21.80 -39.22 22.78
CA SER A 123 21.33 -40.53 22.31
C SER A 123 21.77 -40.81 20.88
N SER A 124 23.03 -41.22 20.71
CA SER A 124 23.45 -41.99 19.55
C SER A 124 23.26 -43.47 19.85
N ALA A 125 22.02 -43.95 19.89
CA ALA A 125 21.76 -45.34 19.54
C ALA A 125 21.80 -45.38 18.02
N GLY A 126 22.84 -46.04 17.48
CA GLY A 126 23.32 -45.85 16.12
C GLY A 126 22.29 -46.07 15.02
N GLU A 127 22.06 -45.03 14.23
CA GLU A 127 21.68 -45.18 12.83
C GLU A 127 22.80 -44.56 11.99
N THR A 128 23.65 -45.44 11.46
CA THR A 128 24.60 -45.11 10.39
C THR A 128 23.82 -44.84 9.11
N SER A 129 23.27 -43.63 8.98
CA SER A 129 22.83 -43.12 7.70
C SER A 129 24.08 -42.71 6.92
N THR A 130 24.60 -43.64 6.11
CA THR A 130 25.60 -43.34 5.10
C THR A 130 25.01 -42.28 4.17
N MET A 131 25.37 -41.01 4.41
CA MET A 131 25.13 -39.97 3.42
C MET A 131 26.05 -40.27 2.23
N ALA A 132 25.51 -40.97 1.25
CA ALA A 132 26.08 -41.04 -0.07
C ALA A 132 26.16 -39.60 -0.58
N ALA A 133 27.38 -39.09 -0.69
CA ALA A 133 27.68 -37.84 -1.37
C ALA A 133 27.27 -37.96 -2.85
N SER A 134 26.00 -37.66 -3.14
CA SER A 134 25.57 -37.13 -4.43
C SER A 134 25.96 -35.67 -4.39
N GLY A 135 27.07 -35.25 -4.96
CA GLY A 135 27.33 -35.36 -6.38
C GLY A 135 27.59 -33.92 -6.81
N THR A 136 28.84 -33.65 -7.15
CA THR A 136 29.37 -32.42 -7.72
C THR A 136 28.34 -31.60 -8.49
N ASN A 137 28.21 -30.32 -8.13
CA ASN A 137 27.67 -29.30 -9.01
C ASN A 137 28.52 -29.27 -10.30
N PRO A 138 27.98 -29.58 -11.50
CA PRO A 138 28.70 -29.32 -12.72
C PRO A 138 28.68 -27.81 -12.96
N THR A 139 29.82 -27.17 -12.73
CA THR A 139 30.14 -25.89 -13.37
C THR A 139 30.26 -26.14 -14.86
N THR A 140 29.19 -25.92 -15.61
CA THR A 140 29.27 -25.80 -17.07
C THR A 140 29.68 -24.39 -17.42
N LEU A 141 30.98 -24.22 -17.66
CA LEU A 141 31.53 -23.15 -18.48
C LEU A 141 31.38 -23.52 -19.96
N VAL A 142 31.28 -22.48 -20.79
CA VAL A 142 31.48 -22.40 -22.25
C VAL A 142 30.22 -22.49 -23.13
N GLY A 143 29.95 -21.38 -23.83
CA GLY A 143 28.97 -21.24 -24.90
C GLY A 143 28.88 -19.80 -25.41
N ASP A 144 30.00 -19.30 -25.95
CA ASP A 144 30.07 -18.09 -26.79
C ASP A 144 29.30 -18.37 -28.08
N GLU A 145 28.18 -17.69 -28.33
CA GLU A 145 27.63 -17.57 -29.68
C GLU A 145 26.92 -16.22 -29.88
N THR A 146 27.58 -15.36 -30.64
CA THR A 146 27.03 -14.17 -31.26
C THR A 146 25.90 -14.50 -32.23
N VAL A 147 24.74 -13.86 -32.12
CA VAL A 147 23.84 -13.66 -33.26
C VAL A 147 23.34 -12.21 -33.30
N LYS A 148 23.93 -11.43 -34.21
CA LYS A 148 23.30 -10.26 -34.82
C LYS A 148 22.27 -10.76 -35.83
N VAL A 149 21.04 -10.27 -35.77
CA VAL A 149 20.19 -10.13 -36.97
C VAL A 149 19.51 -8.76 -36.94
N THR A 150 19.85 -7.99 -37.96
CA THR A 150 19.23 -6.73 -38.40
C THR A 150 18.01 -7.00 -39.30
N GLY A 151 17.02 -6.11 -39.24
CA GLY A 151 15.94 -5.95 -40.24
C GLY A 151 14.58 -5.71 -39.55
N GLU A 152 13.77 -4.71 -39.89
CA GLU A 152 13.79 -3.60 -40.86
C GLU A 152 13.26 -2.34 -40.16
#